data_AF-A0A2I0B5F1-F1
#
_entry.id   AF-A0A2I0B5F1-F1
#
_cell.length_a   1.000
_cell.length_b   1.000
_cell.length_c   1.000
_cell.angle_alpha   90.00
_cell.angle_beta   90.00
_cell.angle_gamma   90.00
#
_symmetry.space_group_name_H-M   'P 1'
#
loop_
_entity.id
_entity.type
_entity.pdbx_description
1 polymer ?
#
loop_
_entity_poly.entity_id
_entity_poly.type
_entity_poly.pdbx_seq_one_letter_code
_entity_poly.pdbx_strand_id
1 'polypeptide(L)'
;MASVGRLLLVLFLGASTAPALTSAQPPIGPNIYNILNNYRFQALPDGHELRLHVVSVAIALYRYNARLKLKLLWPEINSVEILGAAFANGFFWNHPISFFTVTVRASVAGMFHDDGEELQGLIVQILFAVPLGHFPAILETIPGSLFVEFYPSRPPRGN
;
A
#
# COMPACT_ATOMS: atom_id res chain seq x y z
N MET A 1 -9.19 -22.14 52.99
CA MET A 1 -9.69 -22.45 51.64
C MET A 1 -10.05 -21.14 50.94
N ALA A 2 -9.10 -20.62 50.19
CA ALA A 2 -9.22 -19.53 49.23
C ALA A 2 -7.97 -19.64 48.36
N SER A 3 -8.00 -19.13 47.13
CA SER A 3 -6.84 -19.08 46.22
C SER A 3 -6.68 -20.21 45.20
N VAL A 4 -7.77 -20.70 44.61
CA VAL A 4 -7.73 -21.17 43.20
C VAL A 4 -8.45 -20.18 42.29
N GLY A 5 -9.54 -19.56 42.75
CA GLY A 5 -10.28 -18.56 41.96
C GLY A 5 -9.53 -17.25 41.68
N ARG A 6 -8.48 -16.92 42.46
CA ARG A 6 -7.71 -15.67 42.28
C ARG A 6 -6.65 -15.78 41.17
N LEU A 7 -6.17 -16.98 40.87
CA LEU A 7 -5.19 -17.20 39.80
C LEU A 7 -5.84 -17.16 38.40
N LEU A 8 -7.06 -17.69 38.29
CA LEU A 8 -7.85 -17.63 37.05
C LEU A 8 -8.22 -16.18 36.69
N LEU A 9 -8.54 -15.33 37.67
CA LEU A 9 -8.91 -13.94 37.40
C LEU A 9 -7.74 -13.11 36.82
N VAL A 10 -6.50 -13.41 37.22
CA VAL A 10 -5.29 -12.74 36.69
C VAL A 10 -5.00 -13.17 35.24
N LEU A 11 -5.26 -14.43 34.90
CA LEU A 11 -5.12 -14.91 33.52
C LEU A 11 -6.14 -14.25 32.56
N PHE A 12 -7.37 -13.97 33.02
CA PHE A 12 -8.36 -13.27 32.20
C PHE A 12 -8.14 -11.76 32.10
N LEU A 13 -7.60 -11.12 33.14
CA LEU A 13 -7.30 -9.68 33.11
C LEU A 13 -6.00 -9.35 32.35
N GLY A 14 -5.04 -10.27 32.27
CA GLY A 14 -3.83 -10.14 31.44
C GLY A 14 -4.07 -10.40 29.94
N ALA A 15 -5.19 -11.03 29.57
CA ALA A 15 -5.58 -11.26 28.19
C ALA A 15 -6.36 -10.09 27.56
N SER A 16 -6.73 -9.07 28.35
CA SER A 16 -7.52 -7.91 27.91
C SER A 16 -6.70 -6.68 27.50
N THR A 17 -5.37 -6.79 27.44
CA THR A 17 -4.47 -5.72 26.94
C THR A 17 -3.52 -6.19 25.86
N ALA A 18 -3.79 -7.32 25.21
CA ALA A 18 -3.25 -7.52 23.89
C ALA A 18 -4.05 -6.62 22.95
N PRO A 19 -3.46 -5.65 22.23
CA PRO A 19 -4.04 -5.16 21.00
C PRO A 19 -4.02 -6.32 20.00
N ALA A 20 -4.87 -7.32 20.20
CA ALA A 20 -5.24 -8.34 19.21
C ALA A 20 -6.20 -7.72 18.19
N LEU A 21 -5.78 -6.56 17.67
CA LEU A 21 -6.20 -5.95 16.43
C LEU A 21 -4.93 -5.55 15.66
N THR A 22 -3.86 -6.33 15.79
CA THR A 22 -2.90 -6.50 14.70
C THR A 22 -3.66 -7.17 13.57
N SER A 23 -4.39 -6.36 12.79
CA SER A 23 -4.52 -6.47 11.33
C SER A 23 -4.50 -7.88 10.70
N ALA A 24 -5.13 -8.87 11.33
CA ALA A 24 -5.52 -10.11 10.68
C ALA A 24 -6.83 -9.83 9.96
N GLN A 25 -6.81 -8.84 9.05
CA GLN A 25 -7.72 -8.93 7.93
C GLN A 25 -7.37 -10.26 7.27
N PRO A 26 -8.32 -11.19 7.09
CA PRO A 26 -8.06 -12.32 6.20
C PRO A 26 -7.50 -11.75 4.89
N PRO A 27 -6.54 -12.41 4.22
CA PRO A 27 -6.07 -11.96 2.92
C PRO A 27 -7.22 -12.15 1.93
N ILE A 28 -8.18 -11.22 1.96
CA ILE A 28 -9.28 -11.09 0.99
C ILE A 28 -8.71 -10.56 -0.34
N GLY A 29 -7.43 -10.18 -0.36
CA GLY A 29 -6.68 -9.83 -1.55
C GLY A 29 -5.67 -10.91 -1.96
N PRO A 30 -5.23 -10.91 -3.24
CA PRO A 30 -4.14 -11.76 -3.67
C PRO A 30 -2.87 -11.52 -2.84
N ASN A 31 -2.08 -12.55 -2.61
CA ASN A 31 -0.78 -12.41 -1.94
C ASN A 31 0.12 -11.48 -2.77
N ILE A 32 0.25 -10.22 -2.34
CA ILE A 32 0.93 -9.17 -3.11
C ILE A 32 2.40 -9.50 -3.35
N TYR A 33 3.11 -10.04 -2.35
CA TYR A 33 4.50 -10.48 -2.54
C TYR A 33 4.61 -11.57 -3.61
N ASN A 34 3.65 -12.48 -3.65
CA ASN A 34 3.57 -13.48 -4.71
C ASN A 34 3.29 -12.85 -6.08
N ILE A 35 2.52 -11.75 -6.15
CA ILE A 35 2.28 -11.03 -7.40
C ILE A 35 3.55 -10.36 -7.90
N LEU A 36 4.18 -9.55 -7.03
CA LEU A 36 5.39 -8.79 -7.37
C LEU A 36 6.55 -9.70 -7.80
N ASN A 37 6.67 -10.89 -7.20
CA ASN A 37 7.76 -11.81 -7.48
C ASN A 37 7.51 -12.75 -8.68
N ASN A 38 6.25 -13.12 -8.98
CA ASN A 38 5.97 -14.12 -10.02
C ASN A 38 5.48 -13.54 -11.35
N TYR A 39 4.97 -12.31 -11.36
CA TYR A 39 4.49 -11.70 -12.60
C TYR A 39 5.58 -10.83 -13.23
N ARG A 40 5.73 -10.97 -14.55
CA ARG A 40 6.63 -10.12 -15.33
C ARG A 40 5.94 -8.80 -15.67
N PHE A 41 6.24 -7.76 -14.89
CA PHE A 41 5.75 -6.42 -15.15
C PHE A 41 6.45 -5.81 -16.38
N GLN A 42 5.63 -5.33 -17.32
CA GLN A 42 6.06 -4.59 -18.50
C GLN A 42 5.94 -3.11 -18.21
N ALA A 43 7.03 -2.37 -18.40
CA ALA A 43 7.04 -0.92 -18.22
C ALA A 43 6.05 -0.27 -19.19
N LEU A 44 5.24 0.65 -18.68
CA LEU A 44 4.43 1.52 -19.52
C LEU A 44 5.33 2.62 -20.09
N PRO A 45 5.37 2.83 -21.42
CA PRO A 45 6.27 3.79 -22.03
C PRO A 45 6.06 5.23 -21.53
N ASP A 46 7.16 5.96 -21.49
CA ASP A 46 7.20 7.40 -21.23
C ASP A 46 6.36 8.17 -22.25
N GLY A 47 5.58 9.15 -21.78
CA GLY A 47 4.69 9.95 -22.62
C GLY A 47 3.42 9.24 -23.11
N HIS A 48 3.20 7.97 -22.79
CA HIS A 48 2.00 7.24 -23.19
C HIS A 48 0.78 7.64 -22.34
N GLU A 49 -0.38 7.89 -22.97
CA GLU A 49 -1.60 8.32 -22.26
C GLU A 49 -2.02 7.35 -21.16
N LEU A 50 -1.95 6.04 -21.43
CA LEU A 50 -2.22 4.99 -20.44
C LEU A 50 -1.32 5.12 -19.20
N ARG A 51 -0.05 5.50 -19.34
CA ARG A 51 0.87 5.68 -18.19
C ARG A 51 0.35 6.79 -17.28
N LEU A 52 0.04 7.95 -17.85
CA LEU A 52 -0.48 9.10 -17.10
C LEU A 52 -1.81 8.77 -16.43
N HIS A 53 -2.67 8.02 -17.13
CA HIS A 53 -3.96 7.60 -16.60
C HIS A 53 -3.81 6.64 -15.40
N VAL A 54 -2.99 5.59 -15.55
CA VAL A 54 -2.70 4.62 -14.48
C VAL A 54 -2.11 5.30 -13.26
N VAL A 55 -1.18 6.25 -13.45
CA VAL A 55 -0.58 7.02 -12.35
C VAL A 55 -1.64 7.88 -11.65
N SER A 56 -2.50 8.57 -12.41
CA SER A 56 -3.57 9.39 -11.85
C SER A 56 -4.54 8.56 -10.99
N VAL A 57 -4.96 7.40 -11.49
CA VAL A 57 -5.82 6.46 -10.76
C VAL A 57 -5.15 5.94 -9.49
N ALA A 58 -3.87 5.56 -9.56
CA ALA A 58 -3.11 5.09 -8.40
C ALA A 58 -3.04 6.15 -7.28
N ILE A 59 -2.74 7.41 -7.64
CA ILE A 59 -2.67 8.52 -6.69
C ILE A 59 -4.06 8.83 -6.12
N ALA A 60 -5.11 8.77 -6.94
CA ALA A 60 -6.47 9.00 -6.48
C ALA A 60 -6.94 7.91 -5.50
N LEU A 61 -6.65 6.64 -5.79
CA LEU A 61 -6.89 5.52 -4.89
C LEU A 61 -6.12 5.66 -3.57
N TYR A 62 -4.86 6.11 -3.64
CA TYR A 62 -4.05 6.43 -2.47
C TYR A 62 -4.72 7.48 -1.59
N ARG A 63 -5.06 8.64 -2.17
CA ARG A 63 -5.69 9.76 -1.46
C ARG A 63 -7.05 9.38 -0.88
N TYR A 64 -7.84 8.60 -1.61
CA TYR A 64 -9.13 8.10 -1.15
C TYR A 64 -8.96 7.21 0.10
N ASN A 65 -8.01 6.29 0.08
CA ASN A 65 -7.75 5.39 1.21
C ASN A 65 -7.11 6.11 2.40
N ALA A 66 -6.17 7.04 2.17
CA ALA A 66 -5.55 7.85 3.21
C ALA A 66 -6.57 8.68 4.00
N ARG A 67 -7.61 9.21 3.32
CA ARG A 67 -8.70 9.97 3.97
C ARG A 67 -9.66 9.10 4.78
N LEU A 68 -9.88 7.85 4.36
CA LEU A 68 -10.93 6.99 4.93
C LEU A 68 -10.42 5.99 5.98
N LYS A 69 -9.13 5.62 5.95
CA LYS A 69 -8.54 4.71 6.93
C LYS A 69 -7.92 5.46 8.11
N LEU A 70 -8.76 5.94 9.03
CA LEU A 70 -8.35 6.65 10.27
C LEU A 70 -7.35 5.89 11.18
N LYS A 71 -7.22 4.56 11.01
CA LYS A 71 -6.31 3.72 11.83
C LYS A 71 -4.94 3.48 11.20
N LEU A 72 -4.75 3.76 9.91
CA LEU A 72 -3.49 3.64 9.20
C LEU A 72 -3.17 5.04 8.68
N LEU A 73 -2.37 5.79 9.43
CA LEU A 73 -1.93 7.14 9.04
C LEU A 73 -1.01 7.01 7.82
N TRP A 74 -1.60 6.99 6.63
CA TRP A 74 -0.84 7.10 5.39
C TRP A 74 -0.31 8.53 5.27
N PRO A 75 0.97 8.72 4.89
CA PRO A 75 1.57 10.03 4.75
C PRO A 75 0.77 10.95 3.82
N GLU A 76 0.65 12.22 4.18
CA GLU A 76 0.11 13.21 3.26
C GLU A 76 1.16 13.52 2.18
N ILE A 77 0.78 13.33 0.91
CA ILE A 77 1.66 13.55 -0.23
C ILE A 77 1.36 14.91 -0.84
N ASN A 78 2.36 15.80 -0.83
CA ASN A 78 2.24 17.18 -1.30
C ASN A 78 2.52 17.31 -2.81
N SER A 79 3.69 16.84 -3.24
CA SER A 79 4.10 16.78 -4.65
C SER A 79 4.53 15.38 -5.04
N VAL A 80 4.42 15.06 -6.34
CA VAL A 80 4.68 13.72 -6.87
C VAL A 80 5.54 13.81 -8.13
N GLU A 81 6.68 13.13 -8.12
CA GLU A 81 7.52 12.84 -9.28
C GLU A 81 7.31 11.37 -9.69
N ILE A 82 7.02 11.11 -10.97
CA ILE A 82 6.74 9.76 -11.46
C ILE A 82 8.05 9.04 -11.76
N LEU A 83 8.42 8.03 -10.96
CA LEU A 83 9.61 7.22 -11.20
C LEU A 83 9.35 6.08 -12.19
N GLY A 84 8.14 5.52 -12.18
CA GLY A 84 7.78 4.45 -13.11
C GLY A 84 6.32 4.03 -13.01
N ALA A 85 5.84 3.41 -14.08
CA ALA A 85 4.59 2.67 -14.07
C ALA A 85 4.78 1.41 -14.91
N ALA A 86 4.19 0.31 -14.48
CA ALA A 86 4.24 -0.94 -15.20
C ALA A 86 2.94 -1.73 -15.01
N PHE A 87 2.71 -2.69 -15.89
CA PHE A 87 1.53 -3.55 -15.81
C PHE A 87 1.92 -5.02 -16.01
N ALA A 88 1.09 -5.92 -15.49
CA ALA A 88 1.16 -7.34 -15.75
C ALA A 88 -0.25 -7.91 -15.83
N ASN A 89 -0.44 -8.91 -16.69
CA ASN A 89 -1.70 -9.66 -16.73
C ASN A 89 -1.56 -10.93 -15.90
N GLY A 90 -2.65 -11.31 -15.24
CA GLY A 90 -2.66 -12.49 -14.40
C GLY A 90 -4.07 -12.96 -14.04
N PHE A 91 -4.12 -13.77 -13.00
CA PHE A 91 -5.36 -14.34 -12.50
C PHE A 91 -5.48 -14.15 -10.99
N PHE A 92 -6.69 -13.83 -10.54
CA PHE A 92 -7.08 -13.87 -9.13
C PHE A 92 -8.35 -14.71 -9.01
N TRP A 93 -8.30 -15.80 -8.23
CA TRP A 93 -9.40 -16.78 -8.09
C TRP A 93 -10.02 -17.18 -9.45
N ASN A 94 -9.19 -17.50 -10.44
CA ASN A 94 -9.57 -17.85 -11.82
C ASN A 94 -10.21 -16.72 -12.64
N HIS A 95 -10.31 -15.50 -12.12
CA HIS A 95 -10.72 -14.34 -12.90
C HIS A 95 -9.50 -13.66 -13.52
N PRO A 96 -9.51 -13.37 -14.84
CA PRO A 96 -8.42 -12.66 -15.49
C PRO A 96 -8.40 -11.19 -15.04
N ILE A 97 -7.22 -10.71 -14.67
CA ILE A 97 -7.02 -9.36 -14.13
C ILE A 97 -5.75 -8.72 -14.69
N SER A 98 -5.73 -7.39 -14.70
CA SER A 98 -4.54 -6.59 -14.96
C SER A 98 -4.06 -5.95 -13.67
N PHE A 99 -2.82 -6.25 -13.29
CA PHE A 99 -2.11 -5.61 -12.21
C PHE A 99 -1.40 -4.37 -12.75
N PHE A 100 -1.50 -3.27 -12.00
CA PHE A 100 -0.75 -2.05 -12.27
C PHE A 100 0.11 -1.73 -11.06
N THR A 101 1.37 -1.39 -11.31
CA THR A 101 2.30 -0.86 -10.31
C THR A 101 2.71 0.54 -10.73
N VAL A 102 2.72 1.46 -9.77
CA VAL A 102 3.11 2.85 -9.94
C VAL A 102 4.10 3.18 -8.84
N THR A 103 5.28 3.63 -9.22
CA THR A 103 6.32 4.08 -8.29
C THR A 103 6.49 5.57 -8.45
N VAL A 104 6.32 6.30 -7.36
CA VAL A 104 6.46 7.75 -7.33
C VAL A 104 7.38 8.18 -6.20
N ARG A 105 8.10 9.28 -6.39
CA ARG A 105 8.73 10.02 -5.32
C ARG A 105 7.75 11.10 -4.87
N ALA A 106 7.37 11.05 -3.61
CA ALA A 106 6.48 11.99 -2.97
C ALA A 106 7.27 12.88 -2.01
N SER A 107 7.01 14.18 -2.03
CA SER A 107 7.38 15.02 -0.87
C SER A 107 6.35 14.83 0.23
N VAL A 108 6.84 14.68 1.45
CA VAL A 108 6.03 14.56 2.65
C VAL A 108 6.48 15.60 3.66
N ALA A 109 5.56 16.06 4.50
CA ALA A 109 5.85 17.02 5.56
C ALA A 109 5.54 16.38 6.91
N GLY A 110 6.34 16.69 7.93
CA GLY A 110 6.09 16.23 9.30
C GLY A 110 6.37 14.74 9.54
N MET A 111 7.20 14.13 8.69
CA MET A 111 7.75 12.79 8.92
C MET A 111 9.24 12.89 9.21
N PHE A 112 9.73 12.13 10.17
CA PHE A 112 11.11 12.18 10.62
C PHE A 112 11.75 10.79 10.54
N HIS A 113 13.03 10.76 10.23
CA HIS A 113 13.89 9.60 10.40
C HIS A 113 14.12 9.32 11.90
N ASP A 114 14.64 8.14 12.23
CA ASP A 114 14.97 7.74 13.62
C ASP A 114 16.06 8.64 14.25
N ASP A 115 16.84 9.33 13.43
CA ASP A 115 17.86 10.31 13.83
C ASP A 115 17.28 11.72 14.09
N GLY A 116 15.97 11.91 13.86
CA GLY A 116 15.27 13.17 14.05
C GLY A 116 15.32 14.12 12.85
N GLU A 117 15.97 13.76 11.75
CA GLU A 117 15.97 14.55 10.52
C GLU A 117 14.63 14.42 9.78
N GLU A 118 14.13 15.53 9.22
CA GLU A 118 12.88 15.50 8.45
C GLU A 118 13.08 14.74 7.13
N LEU A 119 12.20 13.77 6.88
CA LEU A 119 12.12 13.04 5.62
C LEU A 119 11.70 14.01 4.51
N GLN A 120 12.65 14.44 3.70
CA GLN A 120 12.36 15.32 2.54
C GLN A 120 11.53 14.62 1.45
N GLY A 121 11.52 13.29 1.45
CA GLY A 121 10.73 12.53 0.49
C GLY A 121 10.56 11.06 0.85
N LEU A 122 9.55 10.46 0.23
CA LEU A 122 9.25 9.04 0.27
C LEU A 122 9.12 8.49 -1.15
N ILE A 123 9.71 7.33 -1.39
CA ILE A 123 9.33 6.53 -2.54
C ILE A 123 8.07 5.76 -2.14
N VAL A 124 6.99 5.98 -2.88
CA VAL A 124 5.71 5.31 -2.68
C VAL A 124 5.49 4.39 -3.86
N GLN A 125 5.39 3.09 -3.56
CA GLN A 125 5.00 2.09 -4.54
C GLN A 125 3.54 1.71 -4.32
N ILE A 126 2.72 1.88 -5.35
CA ILE A 126 1.28 1.62 -5.33
C ILE A 126 1.00 0.49 -6.30
N LEU A 127 0.35 -0.57 -5.82
CA LEU A 127 -0.16 -1.66 -6.64
C LEU A 127 -1.68 -1.71 -6.53
N PHE A 128 -2.36 -1.90 -7.65
CA PHE A 128 -3.79 -2.15 -7.70
C PHE A 128 -4.14 -3.08 -8.86
N ALA A 129 -5.33 -3.67 -8.84
CA ALA A 129 -5.79 -4.56 -9.89
C ALA A 129 -7.17 -4.16 -10.44
N VAL A 130 -7.39 -4.42 -11.73
CA VAL A 130 -8.68 -4.26 -12.42
C VAL A 130 -9.00 -5.54 -13.20
N PRO A 131 -10.28 -5.80 -13.53
CA PRO A 131 -10.64 -6.89 -14.44
C PRO A 131 -9.94 -6.73 -15.79
N LEU A 132 -9.48 -7.84 -16.38
CA LEU A 132 -8.80 -7.80 -17.67
C LEU A 132 -9.74 -7.23 -18.75
N GLY A 133 -9.23 -6.30 -19.56
CA GLY A 133 -9.99 -5.63 -20.62
C GLY A 133 -10.75 -4.38 -20.17
N HIS A 134 -10.79 -4.09 -18.87
CA HIS A 134 -11.35 -2.84 -18.36
C HIS A 134 -10.28 -1.75 -18.35
N PHE A 135 -10.71 -0.51 -18.63
CA PHE A 135 -9.82 0.64 -18.54
C PHE A 135 -9.57 0.97 -17.05
N PRO A 136 -8.32 1.28 -16.64
CA PRO A 136 -8.03 1.53 -15.23
C PRO A 136 -8.86 2.69 -14.69
N ALA A 137 -9.67 2.47 -13.68
CA ALA A 137 -10.45 3.53 -13.04
C ALA A 137 -10.70 3.18 -11.58
N ILE A 138 -10.98 4.19 -10.75
CA ILE A 138 -11.25 4.00 -9.31
C ILE A 138 -12.41 3.01 -9.10
N LEU A 139 -13.49 3.16 -9.88
CA LEU A 139 -14.68 2.31 -9.79
C LEU A 139 -14.47 0.89 -10.33
N GLU A 140 -13.53 0.73 -11.27
CA GLU A 140 -13.19 -0.56 -11.88
C GLU A 140 -12.11 -1.31 -11.08
N THR A 141 -11.58 -0.70 -10.02
CA THR A 141 -10.55 -1.30 -9.18
C THR A 141 -11.15 -2.40 -8.32
N ILE A 142 -10.52 -3.58 -8.35
CA ILE A 142 -10.95 -4.73 -7.56
C ILE A 142 -10.82 -4.37 -6.07
N PRO A 143 -11.91 -4.42 -5.28
CA PRO A 143 -11.87 -4.10 -3.87
C PRO A 143 -10.83 -4.94 -3.12
N GLY A 144 -10.04 -4.31 -2.26
CA GLY A 144 -8.98 -4.99 -1.50
C GLY A 144 -7.70 -5.30 -2.29
N SER A 145 -7.62 -4.94 -3.58
CA SER A 145 -6.39 -5.11 -4.38
C SER A 145 -5.35 -4.02 -4.18
N LEU A 146 -5.73 -2.88 -3.56
CA LEU A 146 -4.81 -1.77 -3.32
C LEU A 146 -3.78 -2.16 -2.26
N PHE A 147 -2.52 -2.12 -2.66
CA PHE A 147 -1.36 -2.26 -1.79
C PHE A 147 -0.46 -1.04 -1.95
N VAL A 148 0.11 -0.58 -0.83
CA VAL A 148 1.02 0.57 -0.81
C VAL A 148 2.20 0.24 0.08
N GLU A 149 3.40 0.49 -0.44
CA GLU A 149 4.66 0.36 0.28
C GLU A 149 5.42 1.68 0.25
N PHE A 150 6.08 2.00 1.37
CA PHE A 150 6.82 3.23 1.57
C PHE A 150 8.29 2.94 1.81
N TYR A 151 9.16 3.65 1.10
CA TYR A 151 10.59 3.61 1.32
C TYR A 151 11.10 5.03 1.56
N PRO A 152 11.94 5.25 2.60
CA PRO A 152 12.65 6.52 2.77
C PRO A 152 13.42 6.86 1.49
N SER A 153 13.19 8.04 0.91
CA SER A 153 14.13 8.51 -0.11
C SER A 153 15.39 8.94 0.61
N ARG A 154 16.50 8.22 0.43
CA ARG A 154 17.78 8.65 1.01
C ARG A 154 18.10 10.07 0.50
N PRO A 155 18.56 10.99 1.36
CA PRO A 155 19.11 12.24 0.87
C PRO A 155 20.26 11.90 -0.10
N PRO A 156 20.43 12.66 -1.20
CA PRO A 156 21.60 12.51 -2.03
C PRO A 156 22.84 12.67 -1.14
N ARG A 157 23.69 11.63 -1.07
CA ARG A 157 25.02 11.80 -0.46
C ARG A 157 25.72 12.85 -1.29
N GLY A 158 25.93 14.03 -0.70
CA GLY A 158 26.72 15.08 -1.33
C GLY A 158 28.09 14.53 -1.71
N ASN A 159 28.47 14.73 -2.97
CA ASN A 159 29.86 14.71 -3.40
C ASN A 159 30.46 16.09 -3.13
#